data_AF-A0A093EZT2-F1
#
_entry.id   AF-A0A093EZT2-F1
#
_cell.length_a   1.000
_cell.length_b   1.000
_cell.length_c   1.000
_cell.angle_alpha   90.00
_cell.angle_beta   90.00
_cell.angle_gamma   90.00
#
_symmetry.space_group_name_H-M   'P 1'
#
loop_
_entity.id
_entity.type
_entity.pdbx_description
1 polymer ?
#
loop_
_entity_poly.entity_id
_entity_poly.type
_entity_poly.pdbx_seq_one_letter_code
_entity_poly.pdbx_strand_id
1 'polypeptide(L)'
;SGKMPEVDYVVLTEWFDWIQNNTDVSVDLIVYLQTSPEVCYERLKRRCREEEKIIPLEYLEAIHQLYEEWLIKHTLFEVSCPVLVIGADHDMQKMIEKYEENRDQILNPYN
;
A
#
# COMPACT_ATOMS: atom_id res chain seq x y z
N SER A 1 -0.41 21.56 -7.32
CA SER A 1 -0.56 22.13 -5.96
C SER A 1 -0.61 20.97 -4.99
N GLY A 2 0.39 20.82 -4.12
CA GLY A 2 0.34 19.85 -3.02
C GLY A 2 -0.75 20.26 -2.02
N LYS A 3 -1.36 19.29 -1.32
CA LYS A 3 -2.35 19.58 -0.27
C LYS A 3 -1.72 20.00 1.06
N MET A 4 -0.39 20.03 1.14
CA MET A 4 0.40 20.31 2.32
C MET A 4 1.30 21.53 2.08
N PRO A 5 1.32 22.52 2.99
CA PRO A 5 2.28 23.61 2.96
C PRO A 5 3.72 23.10 2.97
N GLU A 6 4.64 23.83 2.34
CA GLU A 6 6.05 23.44 2.24
C GLU A 6 6.70 23.28 3.62
N VAL A 7 6.42 24.18 4.57
CA VAL A 7 6.96 24.09 5.93
C VAL A 7 6.51 22.83 6.66
N ASP A 8 5.24 22.44 6.52
CA ASP A 8 4.70 21.24 7.15
C ASP A 8 5.33 19.98 6.53
N TYR A 9 5.53 20.01 5.21
CA TYR A 9 6.20 18.93 4.50
C TYR A 9 7.65 18.75 4.97
N VAL A 10 8.42 19.83 5.07
CA VAL A 10 9.81 19.78 5.55
C VAL A 10 9.88 19.22 6.96
N VAL A 11 9.03 19.68 7.88
CA VAL A 11 8.99 19.16 9.26
C VAL A 11 8.68 17.66 9.26
N LEU A 12 7.68 17.22 8.47
CA LEU A 12 7.34 15.79 8.39
C LEU A 12 8.48 14.95 7.80
N THR A 13 9.18 15.45 6.78
CA THR A 13 10.34 14.79 6.19
C THR A 13 11.49 14.65 7.20
N GLU A 14 11.81 15.71 7.96
CA GLU A 14 12.85 15.64 8.99
C GLU A 14 12.54 14.59 10.06
N TRP A 15 11.28 14.50 10.50
CA TRP A 15 10.85 13.46 11.44
C TRP A 15 10.92 12.06 10.83
N PHE A 16 10.51 11.92 9.57
CA PHE A 16 10.61 10.65 8.84
C PHE A 16 12.06 10.17 8.77
N ASP A 17 12.98 11.03 8.34
CA ASP A 17 14.40 10.73 8.23
C ASP A 17 15.02 10.41 9.59
N TRP A 18 14.63 11.14 10.64
CA TRP A 18 15.10 10.85 11.99
C TRP A 18 14.65 9.46 12.45
N ILE A 19 13.39 9.07 12.22
CA ILE A 19 12.88 7.74 12.57
C ILE A 19 13.65 6.65 11.81
N GLN A 20 13.82 6.80 10.49
CA GLN A 20 14.55 5.84 9.66
C GLN A 20 15.99 5.62 10.15
N ASN A 21 16.67 6.67 10.61
CA ASN A 21 18.07 6.59 11.04
C ASN A 21 18.25 6.13 12.50
N ASN A 22 17.23 6.24 13.34
CA ASN A 22 17.36 6.04 14.79
C ASN A 22 16.49 4.91 15.35
N THR A 23 15.62 4.32 14.53
CA THR A 23 14.71 3.24 14.92
C THR A 23 14.84 2.09 13.94
N ASP A 24 14.89 0.86 14.45
CA ASP A 24 14.80 -0.32 13.60
C ASP A 24 13.36 -0.49 13.10
N VAL A 25 13.14 -0.06 11.86
CA VAL A 25 11.88 -0.18 11.12
C VAL A 25 12.01 -1.11 9.93
N SER A 26 13.04 -1.97 9.93
CA SER A 26 13.26 -2.94 8.87
C SER A 26 12.13 -3.97 8.82
N VAL A 27 11.86 -4.45 7.61
CA VAL A 27 10.82 -5.45 7.35
C VAL A 27 11.40 -6.57 6.51
N ASP A 28 10.98 -7.80 6.81
CA ASP A 28 11.44 -9.00 6.10
C ASP A 28 10.72 -9.21 4.76
N LEU A 29 9.47 -8.75 4.67
CA LEU A 29 8.58 -8.95 3.52
C LEU A 29 7.51 -7.86 3.46
N ILE A 30 7.22 -7.35 2.26
CA ILE A 30 6.01 -6.56 1.98
C ILE A 30 5.00 -7.44 1.26
N VAL A 31 3.78 -7.55 1.79
CA VAL A 31 2.66 -8.21 1.10
C VAL A 31 1.78 -7.14 0.46
N TYR A 32 1.84 -7.03 -0.86
CA TYR A 32 1.08 -6.05 -1.63
C TYR A 32 -0.22 -6.66 -2.17
N LEU A 33 -1.35 -6.27 -1.57
CA LEU A 33 -2.70 -6.64 -2.03
C LEU A 33 -3.13 -5.75 -3.20
N GLN A 34 -2.67 -6.09 -4.40
CA GLN A 34 -2.91 -5.31 -5.61
C GLN A 34 -4.38 -5.42 -6.04
N THR A 35 -5.10 -4.31 -6.00
CA THR A 35 -6.51 -4.20 -6.39
C THR A 35 -6.66 -3.07 -7.41
N SER A 36 -7.52 -3.24 -8.41
CA SER A 36 -7.87 -2.19 -9.36
C SER A 36 -8.60 -1.03 -8.66
N PRO A 37 -8.37 0.24 -9.08
CA PRO A 37 -9.04 1.41 -8.51
C PRO A 37 -10.57 1.29 -8.48
N GLU A 38 -11.16 0.70 -9.51
CA GLU A 38 -12.61 0.51 -9.64
C GLU A 38 -13.15 -0.45 -8.58
N VAL A 39 -12.47 -1.59 -8.36
CA VAL A 39 -12.86 -2.54 -7.32
C VAL A 39 -12.67 -1.93 -5.93
N CYS A 40 -11.59 -1.18 -5.71
CA CYS A 40 -11.38 -0.41 -4.49
C CYS A 40 -12.50 0.61 -4.25
N TYR A 41 -12.92 1.33 -5.29
CA TYR A 41 -13.97 2.33 -5.22
C TYR A 41 -15.33 1.71 -4.87
N GLU A 42 -15.68 0.58 -5.50
CA GLU A 42 -16.91 -0.15 -5.17
C GLU A 42 -16.89 -0.69 -3.73
N ARG A 43 -15.73 -1.17 -3.23
CA ARG A 43 -15.57 -1.60 -1.83
C ARG A 43 -15.73 -0.44 -0.85
N LEU A 44 -15.17 0.73 -1.19
CA LEU A 44 -15.29 1.95 -0.40
C LEU A 44 -16.75 2.38 -0.27
N LYS A 45 -17.49 2.42 -1.40
CA LYS A 45 -18.93 2.71 -1.41
C LYS A 45 -19.71 1.73 -0.54
N ARG A 46 -19.43 0.42 -0.65
CA ARG A 46 -20.12 -0.62 0.15
C ARG A 46 -19.87 -0.48 1.65
N ARG A 47 -18.68 0.01 2.05
CA ARG A 47 -18.32 0.21 3.45
C ARG A 47 -19.09 1.38 4.08
N CYS A 48 -19.54 2.35 3.28
CA CYS A 48 -20.39 3.48 3.69
C CYS A 48 -19.83 4.30 4.88
N ARG A 49 -18.50 4.46 5.00
CA ARG A 49 -17.93 5.39 5.99
C ARG A 49 -18.18 6.83 5.57
N GLU A 50 -18.71 7.65 6.47
CA GLU A 50 -19.06 9.04 6.17
C GLU A 50 -17.83 9.84 5.71
N GLU A 51 -16.65 9.59 6.27
CA GLU A 51 -15.42 10.29 5.90
C GLU A 51 -14.90 9.90 4.50
N GLU A 52 -15.29 8.73 3.99
CA GLU A 52 -14.80 8.18 2.72
C GLU A 52 -15.71 8.57 1.52
N LYS A 53 -16.97 9.01 1.76
CA LYS A 53 -17.96 9.27 0.69
C LYS A 53 -17.55 10.28 -0.38
N ILE A 54 -16.62 11.18 -0.07
CA ILE A 54 -16.18 12.27 -0.95
C ILE A 54 -14.92 11.88 -1.73
N ILE A 55 -14.36 10.69 -1.50
CA ILE A 55 -13.15 10.23 -2.18
C ILE A 55 -13.49 9.91 -3.65
N PRO A 56 -12.93 10.66 -4.62
CA PRO A 56 -13.20 10.43 -6.04
C PRO A 56 -12.35 9.27 -6.58
N LEU A 57 -12.78 8.65 -7.68
CA LEU A 57 -12.07 7.53 -8.30
C LEU A 57 -10.65 7.92 -8.73
N GLU A 58 -10.49 9.13 -9.26
CA GLU A 58 -9.22 9.67 -9.73
C GLU A 58 -8.17 9.76 -8.61
N TYR A 59 -8.62 9.92 -7.36
CA TYR A 59 -7.73 9.90 -6.20
C TYR A 59 -7.22 8.47 -5.92
N LEU A 60 -8.08 7.46 -6.07
CA LEU A 60 -7.69 6.06 -5.93
C LEU A 60 -6.76 5.62 -7.07
N GLU A 61 -7.00 6.09 -8.29
CA GLU A 61 -6.10 5.87 -9.43
C GLU A 61 -4.71 6.47 -9.18
N ALA A 62 -4.64 7.70 -8.67
CA ALA A 62 -3.37 8.34 -8.32
C ALA A 62 -2.60 7.56 -7.24
N ILE A 63 -3.30 7.09 -6.18
CA ILE A 63 -2.70 6.24 -5.15
C ILE A 63 -2.22 4.92 -5.73
N HIS A 64 -3.02 4.28 -6.57
CA HIS A 64 -2.65 3.02 -7.22
C HIS A 64 -1.36 3.18 -8.04
N GLN A 65 -1.24 4.25 -8.84
CA GLN A 65 -0.02 4.52 -9.60
C GLN A 65 1.21 4.71 -8.70
N LEU A 66 1.08 5.40 -7.56
CA LEU A 66 2.19 5.54 -6.60
C LEU A 66 2.66 4.17 -6.06
N TYR A 67 1.74 3.25 -5.77
CA TYR A 67 2.10 1.90 -5.34
C TYR A 67 2.72 1.07 -6.48
N GLU A 68 2.21 1.16 -7.70
CA GLU A 68 2.78 0.48 -8.86
C GLU A 68 4.20 0.99 -9.17
N GLU A 69 4.42 2.30 -9.10
CA GLU A 69 5.72 2.92 -9.31
C GLU A 69 6.71 2.59 -8.18
N TRP A 70 6.24 2.42 -6.96
CA TRP A 70 7.08 2.03 -5.83
C TRP A 70 7.36 0.52 -5.80
N LEU A 71 6.33 -0.31 -5.67
CA LEU A 71 6.43 -1.73 -5.32
C LEU A 71 6.58 -2.67 -6.51
N ILE A 72 6.28 -2.21 -7.74
CA ILE A 72 6.37 -3.04 -8.96
C ILE A 72 7.47 -2.55 -9.89
N LYS A 73 7.48 -1.26 -10.22
CA LYS A 73 8.46 -0.66 -11.15
C LYS A 73 9.76 -0.25 -10.46
N HIS A 74 9.73 -0.06 -9.13
CA HIS A 74 10.86 0.39 -8.31
C HIS A 74 11.45 1.72 -8.80
N THR A 75 10.59 2.64 -9.24
CA THR A 75 10.97 3.94 -9.84
C THR A 75 10.87 5.12 -8.88
N LEU A 76 10.15 5.00 -7.76
CA LEU A 76 9.96 6.09 -6.79
C LEU A 76 10.91 6.02 -5.60
N PHE A 77 10.94 4.89 -4.91
CA PHE A 77 11.70 4.69 -3.68
C PHE A 77 12.37 3.31 -3.69
N GLU A 78 13.45 3.18 -2.91
CA GLU A 78 14.10 1.90 -2.70
C GLU A 78 13.15 0.94 -1.97
N VAL A 79 13.15 -0.32 -2.41
CA VAL A 79 12.39 -1.39 -1.79
C VAL A 79 13.40 -2.31 -1.10
N SER A 80 13.49 -2.21 0.22
CA SER A 80 14.56 -2.84 1.03
C SER A 80 14.35 -4.34 1.28
N CYS A 81 13.20 -4.89 0.91
CA CYS A 81 12.84 -6.29 1.14
C CYS A 81 12.07 -6.88 -0.04
N PRO A 82 11.92 -8.21 -0.12
CA PRO A 82 11.05 -8.83 -1.12
C PRO A 82 9.60 -8.32 -1.05
N VAL A 83 8.94 -8.28 -2.21
CA VAL A 83 7.52 -7.93 -2.34
C VAL A 83 6.76 -9.14 -2.86
N LEU A 84 5.79 -9.60 -2.07
CA LEU A 84 4.82 -10.62 -2.49
C LEU A 84 3.55 -9.92 -2.98
N VAL A 85 3.28 -10.03 -4.28
CA VAL A 85 2.11 -9.41 -4.91
C VAL A 85 0.96 -10.41 -4.97
N ILE A 86 -0.17 -10.06 -4.37
CA ILE A 86 -1.40 -10.87 -4.39
C ILE A 86 -2.50 -10.05 -5.05
N GLY A 87 -2.94 -10.52 -6.22
CA GLY A 87 -4.11 -9.96 -6.90
C GLY A 87 -5.36 -10.09 -6.04
N ALA A 88 -5.92 -8.96 -5.66
CA ALA A 88 -6.93 -8.83 -4.62
C ALA A 88 -8.27 -8.27 -5.13
N ASP A 89 -8.56 -8.40 -6.42
CA ASP A 89 -9.86 -8.04 -7.03
C ASP A 89 -10.99 -9.05 -6.75
N HIS A 90 -10.71 -10.11 -6.00
CA HIS A 90 -11.66 -11.19 -5.77
C HIS A 90 -12.51 -10.99 -4.51
N ASP A 91 -13.51 -11.86 -4.31
CA ASP A 91 -14.29 -11.88 -3.07
C ASP A 91 -13.49 -12.47 -1.89
N MET A 92 -14.07 -12.40 -0.70
CA MET A 92 -13.44 -12.86 0.54
C MET A 92 -13.07 -14.35 0.49
N GLN A 93 -13.92 -15.20 -0.11
CA GLN A 93 -13.66 -16.64 -0.16
C GLN A 93 -12.40 -16.91 -0.97
N LYS A 94 -12.29 -16.29 -2.14
CA LYS A 94 -11.10 -16.44 -2.99
C LYS A 94 -9.85 -15.80 -2.38
N MET A 95 -10.01 -14.71 -1.61
CA MET A 95 -8.90 -14.12 -0.89
C MET A 95 -8.37 -15.02 0.23
N ILE A 96 -9.22 -15.78 0.92
CA ILE A 96 -8.80 -16.78 1.90
C ILE A 96 -7.99 -17.89 1.22
N GLU A 97 -8.44 -18.39 0.07
CA GLU A 97 -7.67 -19.37 -0.72
C GLU A 97 -6.27 -18.84 -1.08
N LYS A 98 -6.19 -17.61 -1.59
CA LYS A 98 -4.92 -16.96 -1.92
C LYS A 98 -4.03 -16.77 -0.70
N TYR A 99 -4.60 -16.44 0.45
CA TYR A 99 -3.85 -16.35 1.70
C TYR A 99 -3.26 -17.72 2.08
N GLU A 100 -4.06 -18.79 2.06
CA GLU A 100 -3.58 -20.14 2.38
C GLU A 100 -2.50 -20.62 1.41
N GLU A 101 -2.65 -20.35 0.10
CA GLU A 101 -1.63 -20.65 -0.93
C GLU A 101 -0.27 -19.98 -0.64
N ASN A 102 -0.28 -18.80 -0.01
CA ASN A 102 0.91 -18.01 0.27
C ASN A 102 1.31 -18.02 1.76
N ARG A 103 0.58 -18.78 2.60
CA ARG A 103 0.67 -18.69 4.06
C ARG A 103 2.08 -18.96 4.58
N ASP A 104 2.73 -19.99 4.03
CA ASP A 104 4.07 -20.36 4.48
C ASP A 104 5.11 -19.29 4.11
N GLN A 105 5.01 -18.68 2.92
CA GLN A 105 5.87 -17.57 2.51
C GLN A 105 5.62 -16.30 3.34
N ILE A 106 4.36 -16.01 3.67
CA ILE A 106 3.98 -14.84 4.48
C ILE A 106 4.51 -14.98 5.91
N LEU A 107 4.40 -16.17 6.51
CA LEU A 107 4.78 -16.42 7.90
C LEU A 107 6.25 -16.80 8.08
N ASN A 108 6.90 -17.32 7.03
CA ASN A 108 8.30 -17.74 7.03
C ASN A 108 9.00 -17.29 5.73
N PRO A 109 9.28 -15.99 5.55
CA PRO A 109 9.84 -15.45 4.31
C PRO A 109 11.26 -15.93 3.97
N TYR A 110 11.92 -16.65 4.89
CA TYR A 110 13.29 -17.15 4.77
C TYR A 110 13.40 -18.68 4.59
N ASN A 111 12.26 -19.39 4.48
CA ASN A 111 12.23 -20.83 4.18
C ASN A 111 12.15 -21.10 2.68
#